data_AF-A0A1V0UZ70-F1
#
_entry.id   AF-A0A1V0UZ70-F1
#
_cell.length_a   1.000
_cell.length_b   1.000
_cell.length_c   1.000
_cell.angle_alpha   90.00
_cell.angle_beta   90.00
_cell.angle_gamma   90.00
#
_symmetry.space_group_name_H-M   'P 1'
#
loop_
_entity.id
_entity.type
_entity.pdbx_description
1 polymer ?
#
loop_
_entity_poly.entity_id
_entity_poly.type
_entity_poly.pdbx_seq_one_letter_code
_entity_poly.pdbx_strand_id
1 'polypeptide(L)'
;MGRMRNYEQKYCCFGPINRFWKENLNEDNSWKTPEELRERFSDIPLEDEVIVYYGSGVTACPNVLALMETGHSKVKLYAGSWSDWISYAYNPVAAGDG
;
A
#
# COMPACT_ATOMS: atom_id res chain seq x y z
N MET A 1 25.42 -0.77 -14.15
CA MET A 1 25.19 -1.38 -12.81
C MET A 1 24.30 -0.40 -12.02
N GLY A 2 22.98 -0.46 -12.24
CA GLY A 2 22.04 0.58 -11.78
C GLY A 2 21.40 0.21 -10.44
N ARG A 3 21.50 1.13 -9.46
CA ARG A 3 20.87 1.04 -8.13
C ARG A 3 19.37 0.74 -8.21
N MET A 4 18.91 -0.26 -7.45
CA MET A 4 17.49 -0.44 -7.14
C MET A 4 17.00 0.78 -6.36
N ARG A 5 16.17 1.61 -7.00
CA ARG A 5 15.45 2.71 -6.35
C ARG A 5 14.11 2.18 -5.82
N ASN A 6 13.72 2.68 -4.66
CA ASN A 6 12.53 2.32 -3.89
C ASN A 6 11.29 2.15 -4.80
N TYR A 7 10.63 0.99 -4.75
CA TYR A 7 9.46 0.71 -5.58
C TYR A 7 8.17 1.02 -4.80
N GLU A 8 7.38 1.92 -5.38
CA GLU A 8 6.20 2.51 -4.77
C GLU A 8 5.04 1.51 -4.60
N GLN A 9 4.48 1.43 -3.40
CA GLN A 9 3.10 1.03 -3.18
C GLN A 9 2.16 2.00 -3.89
N LYS A 10 1.12 1.45 -4.49
CA LYS A 10 0.16 2.15 -5.31
C LYS A 10 -1.23 1.63 -4.89
N TYR A 11 -2.24 2.48 -4.79
CA TYR A 11 -3.62 2.12 -4.42
C TYR A 11 -4.56 2.60 -5.53
N CYS A 12 -5.66 1.88 -5.78
CA CYS A 12 -6.65 2.27 -6.79
C CYS A 12 -7.88 2.90 -6.13
N CYS A 13 -7.90 4.24 -6.14
CA CYS A 13 -8.98 5.20 -6.42
C CYS A 13 -8.33 6.57 -6.09
N PHE A 14 -8.27 7.52 -7.03
CA PHE A 14 -7.51 8.80 -6.97
C PHE A 14 -6.00 8.81 -7.28
N GLY A 15 -5.45 7.68 -7.74
CA GLY A 15 -4.03 7.60 -8.07
C GLY A 15 -3.21 7.00 -6.93
N PRO A 16 -2.00 6.50 -7.22
CA PRO A 16 -1.25 5.73 -6.27
C PRO A 16 -0.65 6.59 -5.16
N ILE A 17 -0.86 6.18 -3.90
CA ILE A 17 -0.19 6.78 -2.73
C ILE A 17 0.80 5.78 -2.14
N ASN A 18 2.07 6.18 -1.99
CA ASN A 18 3.07 5.34 -1.36
C ASN A 18 2.94 5.36 0.17
N ARG A 19 2.80 4.18 0.81
CA ARG A 19 2.78 4.04 2.28
C ARG A 19 3.81 3.02 2.75
N PHE A 20 4.97 3.47 3.18
CA PHE A 20 6.02 2.52 3.60
C PHE A 20 5.58 1.71 4.83
N TRP A 21 5.63 0.37 4.73
CA TRP A 21 5.08 -0.53 5.75
C TRP A 21 5.76 -0.42 7.11
N LYS A 22 7.06 -0.07 7.14
CA LYS A 22 7.80 0.10 8.41
C LYS A 22 7.28 1.24 9.25
N GLU A 23 6.60 2.20 8.64
CA GLU A 23 6.03 3.32 9.39
C GLU A 23 4.74 2.91 10.15
N ASN A 24 4.29 1.64 10.04
CA ASN A 24 3.33 1.05 10.98
C ASN A 24 4.01 0.60 12.29
N LEU A 25 5.34 0.70 12.36
CA LEU A 25 6.13 0.41 13.55
C LEU A 25 6.58 1.71 14.22
N ASN A 26 6.79 1.64 15.52
CA ASN A 26 7.48 2.64 16.31
C ASN A 26 9.00 2.57 16.10
N GLU A 27 9.74 3.53 16.61
CA GLU A 27 11.22 3.60 16.48
C GLU A 27 11.92 2.38 17.09
N ASP A 28 11.32 1.76 18.10
CA ASP A 28 11.80 0.53 18.75
C ASP A 28 11.40 -0.76 17.99
N ASN A 29 10.77 -0.63 16.83
CA ASN A 29 10.16 -1.70 16.02
C ASN A 29 8.95 -2.39 16.67
N SER A 30 8.36 -1.82 17.73
CA SER A 30 7.06 -2.26 18.23
C SER A 30 5.94 -1.88 17.27
N TRP A 31 4.84 -2.64 17.28
CA TRP A 31 3.67 -2.32 16.47
C TRP A 31 2.94 -1.10 17.04
N LYS A 32 2.51 -0.19 16.16
CA LYS A 32 1.73 0.98 16.57
C LYS A 32 0.37 0.60 17.14
N THR A 33 -0.11 1.42 18.06
CA THR A 33 -1.46 1.30 18.60
C THR A 33 -2.51 1.57 17.52
N PRO A 34 -3.73 1.03 17.67
CA PRO A 34 -4.83 1.32 16.75
C PRO A 34 -5.09 2.83 16.58
N GLU A 35 -4.91 3.63 17.64
CA GLU A 35 -5.06 5.08 17.62
C GLU A 35 -4.01 5.75 16.71
N GLU A 36 -2.74 5.38 16.84
CA GLU A 36 -1.65 5.89 15.98
C GLU A 36 -1.81 5.46 14.52
N LEU A 37 -2.32 4.24 14.29
CA LEU A 37 -2.64 3.77 12.95
C LEU A 37 -3.82 4.54 12.34
N ARG A 38 -4.85 4.88 13.14
CA ARG A 38 -5.99 5.69 12.67
C ARG A 38 -5.55 7.08 12.25
N GLU A 39 -4.63 7.69 13.00
CA GLU A 39 -4.05 8.98 12.63
C GLU A 39 -3.28 8.88 11.30
N ARG A 40 -2.47 7.83 11.16
CA ARG A 40 -1.67 7.57 9.95
C ARG A 40 -2.49 7.40 8.67
N PHE A 41 -3.65 6.76 8.77
CA PHE A 41 -4.57 6.49 7.66
C PHE A 41 -5.80 7.41 7.68
N SER A 42 -5.73 8.55 8.37
CA SER A 42 -6.86 9.49 8.53
C SER A 42 -7.32 10.14 7.22
N ASP A 43 -6.49 10.13 6.19
CA ASP A 43 -6.79 10.57 4.83
C ASP A 43 -7.57 9.54 4.01
N ILE A 44 -7.73 8.31 4.52
CA ILE A 44 -8.48 7.23 3.88
C ILE A 44 -9.83 7.09 4.58
N PRO A 45 -10.96 7.36 3.90
CA PRO A 45 -12.29 7.12 4.45
C PRO A 45 -12.52 5.63 4.75
N LEU A 46 -13.12 5.32 5.90
CA LEU A 46 -13.41 3.93 6.31
C LEU A 46 -14.32 3.16 5.33
N GLU A 47 -15.14 3.89 4.58
CA GLU A 47 -16.08 3.34 3.59
C GLU A 47 -15.43 3.03 2.24
N ASP A 48 -14.23 3.53 2.00
CA ASP A 48 -13.55 3.37 0.72
C ASP A 48 -13.00 1.94 0.56
N GLU A 49 -13.04 1.45 -0.68
CA GLU A 49 -12.37 0.20 -1.01
C GLU A 49 -10.87 0.45 -1.17
N VAL A 50 -10.06 -0.22 -0.34
CA VAL A 50 -8.61 -0.04 -0.32
C VAL A 50 -7.94 -1.28 -0.91
N ILE A 51 -7.30 -1.11 -2.07
CA ILE A 51 -6.53 -2.17 -2.73
C ILE A 51 -5.05 -1.99 -2.43
N VAL A 52 -4.50 -2.83 -1.56
CA VAL A 52 -3.07 -2.85 -1.22
C VAL A 52 -2.34 -3.74 -2.20
N TYR A 53 -1.22 -3.27 -2.75
CA TYR A 53 -0.32 -4.12 -3.55
C TYR A 53 1.15 -3.70 -3.42
N TYR A 54 2.05 -4.63 -3.73
CA TYR A 54 3.49 -4.42 -3.67
C TYR A 54 4.17 -5.33 -4.69
N GLY A 55 5.23 -4.91 -5.39
CA GLY A 55 5.85 -5.67 -6.50
C GLY A 55 6.04 -7.19 -6.32
N SER A 56 6.14 -7.72 -5.09
CA SER A 56 6.17 -9.15 -4.75
C SER A 56 5.10 -9.66 -3.75
N GLY A 57 4.10 -8.86 -3.38
CA GLY A 57 2.97 -9.24 -2.53
C GLY A 57 3.25 -9.36 -1.02
N VAL A 58 4.39 -9.91 -0.60
CA VAL A 58 4.68 -10.21 0.83
C VAL A 58 4.76 -8.95 1.70
N THR A 59 5.30 -7.87 1.15
CA THR A 59 5.53 -6.60 1.87
C THR A 59 4.27 -5.73 1.98
N ALA A 60 3.17 -6.12 1.33
CA ALA A 60 1.88 -5.45 1.43
C ALA A 60 1.07 -5.90 2.65
N CYS A 61 1.30 -7.11 3.16
CA CYS A 61 0.54 -7.68 4.27
C CYS A 61 0.49 -6.80 5.54
N PRO A 62 1.59 -6.14 5.99
CA PRO A 62 1.52 -5.28 7.17
C PRO A 62 0.58 -4.08 7.00
N ASN A 63 0.44 -3.52 5.80
CA ASN A 63 -0.49 -2.43 5.56
C ASN A 63 -1.94 -2.89 5.52
N VAL A 64 -2.19 -4.10 5.01
CA VAL A 64 -3.53 -4.72 5.08
C VAL A 64 -3.95 -4.86 6.55
N LEU A 65 -3.07 -5.41 7.39
CA LEU A 65 -3.35 -5.58 8.82
C LEU A 65 -3.60 -4.25 9.52
N ALA A 66 -2.75 -3.25 9.28
CA ALA A 66 -2.89 -1.94 9.90
C ALA A 66 -4.21 -1.24 9.49
N LEU A 67 -4.64 -1.35 8.24
CA LEU A 67 -5.94 -0.82 7.79
C LEU A 67 -7.12 -1.54 8.44
N MET A 68 -7.04 -2.86 8.63
CA MET A 68 -8.08 -3.60 9.34
C MET A 68 -8.20 -3.17 10.80
N GLU A 69 -7.08 -2.93 11.49
CA GLU A 69 -7.07 -2.47 12.89
C GLU A 69 -7.67 -1.06 13.09
N THR A 70 -7.61 -0.23 12.04
CA THR A 70 -8.23 1.11 12.08
C THR A 70 -9.73 1.08 11.83
N GLY A 71 -10.29 -0.07 11.43
CA GLY A 71 -11.72 -0.25 11.17
C GLY A 71 -12.10 -0.27 9.69
N HIS A 72 -11.13 -0.25 8.76
CA HIS A 72 -11.43 -0.40 7.34
C HIS A 72 -11.90 -1.83 7.06
N SER A 73 -13.15 -1.96 6.61
CA SER A 73 -13.77 -3.26 6.35
C SER A 73 -13.59 -3.74 4.90
N LYS A 74 -13.25 -2.84 3.98
CA LYS A 74 -13.14 -3.10 2.52
C LYS A 74 -11.68 -3.09 2.04
N VAL A 75 -10.81 -3.83 2.74
CA VAL A 75 -9.38 -3.94 2.38
C VAL A 75 -9.12 -5.20 1.57
N LYS A 76 -8.55 -5.07 0.37
CA LYS A 76 -8.18 -6.19 -0.52
C LYS A 76 -6.68 -6.17 -0.80
N LEU A 77 -6.07 -7.36 -0.82
CA LEU A 77 -4.68 -7.55 -1.23
C LEU A 77 -4.63 -8.04 -2.68
N TYR A 78 -3.99 -7.29 -3.56
CA TYR A 78 -3.75 -7.72 -4.93
C TYR A 78 -2.38 -8.42 -5.05
N ALA A 79 -2.40 -9.75 -4.94
CA ALA A 79 -1.19 -10.58 -4.88
C ALA A 79 -0.35 -10.56 -6.18
N GLY A 80 -0.99 -10.44 -7.36
CA GLY A 80 -0.30 -10.33 -8.64
C GLY A 80 0.55 -9.05 -8.75
N SER A 81 0.08 -7.98 -8.10
CA SER A 81 0.82 -6.73 -7.93
C SER A 81 1.36 -6.15 -9.26
N TRP A 82 2.42 -5.36 -9.21
CA TRP A 82 2.93 -4.67 -10.40
C TRP A 82 3.33 -5.63 -11.51
N SER A 83 3.98 -6.75 -11.17
CA SER A 83 4.45 -7.75 -12.14
C SER A 83 3.30 -8.35 -12.95
N ASP A 84 2.17 -8.66 -12.31
CA ASP A 84 0.96 -9.11 -13.01
C ASP A 84 0.30 -7.96 -13.79
N TRP A 85 0.22 -6.76 -13.21
CA TRP A 85 -0.39 -5.60 -13.88
C TRP A 85 0.26 -5.25 -15.23
N ILE A 86 1.60 -5.27 -15.29
CA ILE A 86 2.33 -4.97 -16.54
C ILE A 86 2.37 -6.15 -17.52
N SER A 87 1.94 -7.35 -17.11
CA SER A 87 1.89 -8.52 -17.99
C SER A 87 0.75 -8.44 -19.01
N TYR A 88 -0.24 -7.57 -18.79
CA TYR A 88 -1.32 -7.30 -19.73
C TYR A 88 -1.05 -6.00 -20.48
N ALA A 89 -0.72 -6.11 -21.77
CA ALA A 89 -0.30 -4.99 -22.62
C ALA A 89 -1.34 -3.85 -22.77
N TYR A 90 -2.61 -4.11 -22.44
CA TYR A 90 -3.70 -3.15 -22.54
C TYR A 90 -3.95 -2.36 -21.24
N ASN A 91 -3.26 -2.70 -20.15
CA ASN A 91 -3.47 -2.03 -18.87
C ASN A 91 -2.90 -0.60 -18.92
N PRO A 92 -3.65 0.39 -18.41
CA PRO A 92 -3.14 1.76 -18.34
C PRO A 92 -1.95 1.82 -17.38
N VAL A 93 -0.86 2.43 -17.86
CA VAL A 93 0.35 2.71 -17.10
C VAL A 93 0.63 4.19 -17.19
N ALA A 94 0.50 4.90 -16.07
CA ALA A 94 1.03 6.25 -15.96
C ALA A 94 2.56 6.16 -15.80
N ALA A 95 3.30 6.71 -16.77
CA ALA A 95 4.72 7.00 -16.61
C ALA A 95 4.82 8.33 -15.85
N GLY A 96 5.52 8.37 -14.72
CA GLY A 96 5.81 9.63 -14.05
C GLY A 96 6.68 10.51 -14.94
N ASP A 97 6.34 11.79 -15.05
CA ASP A 97 7.21 12.79 -15.66
C ASP A 97 8.50 12.88 -14.83
N GLY A 98 9.65 12.72 -15.51
CA GLY A 98 10.98 12.55 -14.90
C GLY A 98 11.54 13.78 -14.21
#